data_AF-A0A956ING7-F1
#
_entry.id   AF-A0A956ING7-F1
#
_cell.length_a   1.000
_cell.length_b   1.000
_cell.length_c   1.000
_cell.angle_alpha   90.00
_cell.angle_beta   90.00
_cell.angle_gamma   90.00
#
_symmetry.space_group_name_H-M   'P 1'
#
loop_
_entity.id
_entity.type
_entity.pdbx_description
1 polymer ?
#
loop_
_entity_poly.entity_id
_entity_poly.type
_entity_poly.pdbx_seq_one_letter_code
_entity_poly.pdbx_strand_id
1 'polypeptide(L)'
;MAPNETESDAQDANASPKPTRRTALWVALGIGGGVLFLLLFFAVLGGYLYIKDQRMVDQAQAHAVMMADRIGECGAPLPMSSQPVPSEVPRKRPYYSKKAEWAQPAFNCSGRSFSITGPQHYRFRWIRESETTGKVVADGDANFDGTPDTSIEVRVQCESGKCADQPPKVTSHL
;
A
#
# COMPACT_ATOMS: atom_id res chain seq x y z
N MET A 1 -85.19 44.83 -6.36
CA MET A 1 -85.47 43.80 -5.33
C MET A 1 -84.93 42.50 -5.88
N ALA A 2 -84.15 41.79 -5.05
CA ALA A 2 -83.48 40.51 -5.26
C ALA A 2 -82.07 40.51 -5.91
N PRO A 3 -81.15 39.68 -5.38
CA PRO A 3 -79.71 40.01 -5.29
C PRO A 3 -78.75 38.91 -5.82
N ASN A 4 -77.47 39.20 -5.62
CA ASN A 4 -76.35 38.30 -5.34
C ASN A 4 -75.60 37.60 -6.48
N GLU A 5 -74.43 38.22 -6.76
CA GLU A 5 -73.11 37.61 -6.82
C GLU A 5 -72.98 36.25 -6.10
N THR A 6 -72.35 35.29 -6.76
CA THR A 6 -71.56 34.27 -6.07
C THR A 6 -70.43 33.80 -6.99
N GLU A 7 -69.37 34.60 -6.97
CA GLU A 7 -67.98 34.19 -7.15
C GLU A 7 -67.59 33.38 -5.89
N SER A 8 -67.12 32.15 -6.06
CA SER A 8 -66.13 31.56 -5.16
C SER A 8 -65.61 30.28 -5.79
N ASP A 9 -64.31 30.33 -6.02
CA ASP A 9 -63.50 29.42 -6.81
C ASP A 9 -63.54 27.97 -6.37
N ALA A 10 -63.25 27.14 -7.38
CA ALA A 10 -62.89 25.74 -7.26
C ALA A 10 -61.80 25.55 -6.21
N GLN A 11 -62.18 25.02 -5.05
CA GLN A 11 -61.23 24.48 -4.09
C GLN A 11 -60.88 23.06 -4.51
N ASP A 12 -59.83 22.99 -5.31
CA ASP A 12 -59.18 21.78 -5.80
C ASP A 12 -59.09 20.71 -4.70
N ALA A 13 -59.68 19.56 -4.99
CA ALA A 13 -59.58 18.34 -4.22
C ALA A 13 -58.16 17.77 -4.31
N ASN A 14 -57.21 18.39 -3.60
CA ASN A 14 -55.87 17.86 -3.39
C ASN A 14 -55.89 16.78 -2.28
N ALA A 15 -56.71 15.74 -2.47
CA ALA A 15 -56.71 14.56 -1.62
C ALA A 15 -55.50 13.69 -1.98
N SER A 16 -54.35 13.97 -1.35
CA SER A 16 -53.13 13.20 -1.53
C SER A 16 -53.38 11.72 -1.19
N PRO A 17 -53.19 10.77 -2.12
CA PRO A 17 -53.53 9.38 -1.91
C PRO A 17 -52.68 8.79 -0.79
N LYS A 18 -53.33 8.30 0.27
CA LYS A 18 -52.64 7.63 1.38
C LYS A 18 -51.94 6.38 0.85
N PRO A 19 -50.61 6.22 1.05
CA PRO A 19 -49.89 5.05 0.57
C PRO A 19 -50.47 3.79 1.21
N THR A 20 -50.80 2.80 0.39
CA THR A 20 -51.31 1.51 0.84
C THR A 20 -50.21 0.74 1.58
N ARG A 21 -50.55 -0.04 2.61
CA ARG A 21 -49.58 -0.81 3.43
C ARG A 21 -48.59 -1.64 2.61
N ARG A 22 -48.98 -2.08 1.41
CA ARG A 22 -48.12 -2.84 0.48
C ARG A 22 -47.00 -1.99 -0.11
N THR A 23 -47.27 -0.75 -0.53
CA THR A 23 -46.22 0.14 -1.07
C THR A 23 -45.21 0.51 0.01
N ALA A 24 -45.64 0.75 1.25
CA ALA A 24 -44.73 1.03 2.36
C ALA A 24 -43.76 -0.14 2.66
N LEU A 25 -44.22 -1.40 2.57
CA LEU A 25 -43.39 -2.58 2.79
C LEU A 25 -42.33 -2.76 1.70
N TRP A 26 -42.69 -2.58 0.42
CA TRP A 26 -41.73 -2.68 -0.69
C TRP A 26 -40.66 -1.58 -0.61
N VAL A 27 -41.04 -0.37 -0.21
CA VAL A 27 -40.08 0.73 0.01
C VAL A 27 -39.12 0.38 1.16
N ALA A 28 -39.64 -0.12 2.30
CA ALA A 28 -38.79 -0.52 3.43
C ALA A 28 -37.81 -1.66 3.07
N LEU A 29 -38.28 -2.67 2.33
CA LEU A 29 -37.43 -3.77 1.84
C LEU A 29 -36.40 -3.29 0.82
N GLY A 30 -36.77 -2.38 -0.08
CA GLY A 30 -35.85 -1.79 -1.05
C GLY A 30 -34.73 -0.99 -0.37
N ILE A 31 -35.07 -0.17 0.64
CA ILE A 31 -34.07 0.58 1.42
C ILE A 31 -33.19 -0.39 2.21
N GLY A 32 -33.76 -1.36 2.92
CA GLY A 32 -33.01 -2.34 3.70
C GLY A 32 -32.04 -3.16 2.82
N GLY A 33 -32.52 -3.63 1.66
CA GLY A 33 -31.71 -4.34 0.69
C GLY A 33 -30.59 -3.47 0.10
N GLY A 34 -30.88 -2.21 -0.22
CA GLY A 34 -29.90 -1.25 -0.71
C GLY A 34 -28.78 -0.96 0.30
N VAL A 35 -29.13 -0.76 1.57
CA VAL A 35 -28.15 -0.54 2.65
C VAL A 35 -27.27 -1.77 2.85
N LEU A 36 -27.86 -2.97 2.91
CA LEU A 36 -27.09 -4.21 3.04
C LEU A 36 -26.13 -4.42 1.87
N PHE A 37 -26.61 -4.19 0.63
CA PHE A 37 -25.77 -4.28 -0.56
C PHE A 37 -24.59 -3.30 -0.51
N LEU A 38 -24.84 -2.05 -0.11
CA LEU A 38 -23.80 -1.04 0.03
C LEU A 38 -22.73 -1.44 1.06
N LEU A 39 -23.13 -1.97 2.21
CA LEU A 39 -22.22 -2.45 3.25
C LEU A 39 -21.35 -3.62 2.75
N LEU A 40 -21.95 -4.59 2.06
CA LEU A 40 -21.22 -5.71 1.48
C LEU A 40 -20.25 -5.25 0.39
N PHE A 41 -20.66 -4.30 -0.46
CA PHE A 41 -19.80 -3.72 -1.49
C PHE A 41 -18.55 -3.06 -0.88
N PHE A 42 -18.72 -2.24 0.16
CA PHE A 42 -17.59 -1.60 0.85
C PHE A 42 -16.69 -2.62 1.57
N ALA A 43 -17.26 -3.67 2.18
CA ALA A 43 -16.48 -4.72 2.82
C ALA A 43 -15.60 -5.48 1.81
N VAL A 44 -16.17 -5.84 0.65
CA VAL A 44 -15.42 -6.51 -0.43
C VAL A 44 -14.36 -5.59 -1.01
N LEU A 45 -14.69 -4.33 -1.29
CA LEU A 45 -13.75 -3.36 -1.84
C LEU A 45 -12.60 -3.08 -0.86
N GLY A 46 -12.90 -2.88 0.42
CA GLY A 46 -11.90 -2.67 1.47
C GLY A 46 -10.97 -3.87 1.62
N GLY A 47 -11.53 -5.09 1.65
CA GLY A 47 -10.75 -6.32 1.70
C GLY A 47 -9.83 -6.50 0.47
N TYR A 48 -10.33 -6.18 -0.73
CA TYR A 48 -9.52 -6.23 -1.95
C TYR A 48 -8.34 -5.25 -1.92
N LEU A 49 -8.58 -4.00 -1.49
CA LEU A 49 -7.52 -3.00 -1.38
C LEU A 49 -6.49 -3.39 -0.31
N TYR A 50 -6.94 -3.94 0.81
CA TYR A 50 -6.06 -4.42 1.88
C TYR A 50 -5.13 -5.55 1.40
N ILE A 51 -5.66 -6.58 0.74
CA ILE A 51 -4.85 -7.70 0.23
C ILE A 51 -3.82 -7.21 -0.79
N LYS A 52 -4.17 -6.23 -1.62
CA LYS A 52 -3.25 -5.66 -2.61
C LYS A 52 -2.07 -4.98 -1.92
N ASP A 53 -2.32 -4.23 -0.85
CA ASP A 53 -1.28 -3.52 -0.10
C ASP A 53 -0.34 -4.49 0.63
N GLN A 54 -0.90 -5.50 1.31
CA GLN A 54 -0.11 -6.53 2.00
C GLN A 54 0.85 -7.28 1.05
N ARG A 55 0.41 -7.59 -0.17
CA ARG A 55 1.28 -8.24 -1.16
C ARG A 55 2.52 -7.42 -1.53
N MET A 56 2.41 -6.08 -1.51
CA MET A 56 3.55 -5.21 -1.81
C MET A 56 4.57 -5.25 -0.67
N VAL A 57 4.09 -5.23 0.58
CA VAL A 57 4.92 -5.37 1.78
C VAL A 57 5.64 -6.71 1.79
N ASP A 58 4.92 -7.81 1.54
CA ASP A 58 5.47 -9.17 1.50
C ASP A 58 6.55 -9.30 0.42
N GLN A 59 6.31 -8.76 -0.78
CA GLN A 59 7.29 -8.78 -1.86
C GLN A 59 8.53 -7.95 -1.52
N ALA A 60 8.35 -6.78 -0.91
CA ALA A 60 9.46 -5.94 -0.47
C ALA A 60 10.29 -6.60 0.63
N GLN A 61 9.63 -7.26 1.58
CA GLN A 61 10.28 -8.03 2.63
C GLN A 61 11.11 -9.18 2.05
N ALA A 62 10.55 -9.95 1.12
CA ALA A 62 11.27 -11.04 0.45
C ALA A 62 12.51 -10.53 -0.31
N HIS A 63 12.40 -9.39 -0.99
CA HIS A 63 13.54 -8.76 -1.65
C HIS A 63 14.58 -8.21 -0.68
N ALA A 64 14.15 -7.63 0.45
CA ALA A 64 15.06 -7.12 1.48
C ALA A 64 15.86 -8.25 2.15
N VAL A 65 15.21 -9.38 2.44
CA VAL A 65 15.88 -10.59 2.96
C VAL A 65 16.86 -11.16 1.93
N MET A 66 16.44 -11.28 0.66
CA MET A 66 17.33 -11.72 -0.41
C MET A 66 18.56 -10.82 -0.56
N MET A 67 18.38 -9.51 -0.44
CA MET A 67 19.47 -8.54 -0.48
C MET A 67 20.40 -8.67 0.74
N ALA A 68 19.83 -8.87 1.93
CA ALA A 68 20.59 -9.05 3.17
C ALA A 68 21.45 -10.32 3.13
N ASP A 69 20.88 -11.43 2.66
CA ASP A 69 21.60 -12.70 2.44
C ASP A 69 22.78 -12.51 1.46
N ARG A 70 22.54 -11.83 0.33
CA ARG A 70 23.60 -11.51 -0.64
C ARG A 70 24.71 -10.65 -0.07
N ILE A 71 24.38 -9.71 0.79
CA ILE A 71 25.38 -8.87 1.49
C ILE A 71 26.13 -9.70 2.54
N GLY A 72 25.46 -10.66 3.19
CA GLY A 72 26.10 -11.65 4.05
C GLY A 72 27.14 -12.50 3.31
N GLU A 73 26.94 -12.81 2.03
CA GLU A 73 27.92 -13.54 1.19
C GLU A 73 29.23 -12.75 0.97
N CYS A 74 29.27 -11.44 1.20
CA CYS A 74 30.52 -10.66 1.17
C CYS A 74 31.45 -11.01 2.35
N GLY A 75 30.90 -11.51 3.47
CA GLY A 75 31.65 -11.71 4.70
C GLY A 75 32.11 -10.38 5.33
N ALA A 76 32.99 -10.48 6.32
CA ALA A 76 33.64 -9.32 6.91
C ALA A 76 34.96 -9.01 6.16
N PRO A 77 35.23 -7.72 5.81
CA PRO A 77 34.41 -6.55 6.09
C PRO A 77 33.19 -6.45 5.16
N LEU A 78 32.05 -6.05 5.71
CA LEU A 78 30.84 -5.77 4.94
C LEU A 78 31.05 -4.63 3.93
N PRO A 79 30.33 -4.64 2.80
CA PRO A 79 30.47 -3.61 1.79
C PRO A 79 30.06 -2.22 2.31
N MET A 80 30.60 -1.16 1.70
CA MET A 80 30.19 0.22 2.01
C MET A 80 28.72 0.47 1.71
N SER A 81 28.09 1.39 2.43
CA SER A 81 26.70 1.80 2.21
C SER A 81 26.42 2.15 0.75
N SER A 82 25.23 1.78 0.27
CA SER A 82 24.80 2.07 -1.09
C SER A 82 23.97 3.36 -1.15
N GLN A 83 23.86 3.93 -2.35
CA GLN A 83 22.77 4.83 -2.67
C GLN A 83 21.44 4.06 -2.73
N PRO A 84 20.30 4.72 -2.45
CA PRO A 84 18.98 4.14 -2.66
C PRO A 84 18.75 3.77 -4.12
N VAL A 85 18.11 2.62 -4.36
CA VAL A 85 17.67 2.15 -5.67
C VAL A 85 16.15 1.95 -5.66
N PRO A 86 15.39 2.72 -6.44
CA PRO A 86 15.86 3.89 -7.21
C PRO A 86 16.37 5.04 -6.35
N SER A 87 17.15 5.91 -6.98
CA SER A 87 17.50 7.22 -6.40
C SER A 87 16.27 8.08 -6.19
N GLU A 88 15.26 7.98 -7.07
CA GLU A 88 14.00 8.71 -7.02
C GLU A 88 12.81 7.78 -7.28
N VAL A 89 11.78 7.83 -6.44
CA VAL A 89 10.52 7.11 -6.70
C VAL A 89 9.64 8.01 -7.55
N PRO A 90 9.21 7.57 -8.75
CA PRO A 90 8.28 8.35 -9.56
C PRO A 90 6.94 8.50 -8.83
N ARG A 91 6.47 9.75 -8.71
CA ARG A 91 5.32 10.15 -7.88
C ARG A 91 3.96 9.52 -8.21
N LYS A 92 3.84 8.65 -9.22
CA LYS A 92 2.53 8.17 -9.71
C LYS A 92 2.54 6.77 -10.33
N ARG A 93 3.67 6.07 -10.36
CA ARG A 93 3.80 4.79 -11.10
C ARG A 93 4.72 3.82 -10.39
N PRO A 94 4.50 2.51 -10.51
CA PRO A 94 5.49 1.51 -10.11
C PRO A 94 6.83 1.81 -10.81
N TYR A 95 7.91 1.76 -10.06
CA TYR A 95 9.23 1.96 -10.61
C TYR A 95 9.79 0.65 -11.16
N TYR A 96 10.43 0.69 -12.32
CA TYR A 96 11.17 -0.45 -12.85
C TYR A 96 12.65 -0.11 -12.78
N SER A 97 13.34 -0.67 -11.80
CA SER A 97 14.77 -0.43 -11.67
C SER A 97 15.53 -0.98 -12.86
N LYS A 98 16.44 -0.16 -13.38
CA LYS A 98 17.37 -0.57 -14.42
C LYS A 98 18.48 -1.36 -13.76
N LYS A 99 18.99 -2.39 -14.45
CA LYS A 99 20.15 -3.18 -13.98
C LYS A 99 21.35 -2.30 -13.60
N ALA A 100 21.55 -1.19 -14.31
CA ALA A 100 22.63 -0.24 -14.05
C ALA A 100 22.55 0.44 -12.66
N GLU A 101 21.36 0.60 -12.08
CA GLU A 101 21.21 1.22 -10.76
C GLU A 101 21.65 0.29 -9.62
N TRP A 102 21.59 -1.02 -9.90
CA TRP A 102 22.11 -2.08 -9.03
C TRP A 102 23.61 -2.37 -9.25
N ALA A 103 24.29 -1.65 -10.14
CA ALA A 103 25.71 -1.88 -10.41
C ALA A 103 26.66 -1.32 -9.34
N GLN A 104 26.13 -0.90 -8.19
CA GLN A 104 26.94 -0.37 -7.09
C GLN A 104 27.77 -1.48 -6.44
N PRO A 105 29.00 -1.18 -5.97
CA PRO A 105 29.86 -2.18 -5.32
C PRO A 105 29.20 -2.91 -4.16
N ALA A 106 28.29 -2.24 -3.45
CA ALA A 106 27.56 -2.80 -2.32
C ALA A 106 26.65 -3.98 -2.67
N PHE A 107 26.26 -4.11 -3.94
CA PHE A 107 25.37 -5.16 -4.42
C PHE A 107 26.12 -6.26 -5.18
N ASN A 108 27.46 -6.25 -5.13
CA ASN A 108 28.29 -7.25 -5.78
C ASN A 108 29.17 -7.96 -4.73
N CYS A 109 28.75 -9.15 -4.33
CA CYS A 109 29.47 -9.99 -3.37
C CYS A 109 29.91 -11.28 -4.06
N SER A 110 31.19 -11.67 -3.89
CA SER A 110 31.71 -12.95 -4.38
C SER A 110 31.46 -13.21 -5.88
N GLY A 111 31.51 -12.17 -6.70
CA GLY A 111 31.28 -12.23 -8.15
C GLY A 111 29.81 -12.39 -8.56
N ARG A 112 28.86 -12.28 -7.63
CA ARG A 112 27.42 -12.31 -7.87
C ARG A 112 26.84 -10.91 -7.65
N SER A 113 26.22 -10.38 -8.69
CA SER A 113 25.47 -9.12 -8.61
C SER A 113 24.03 -9.39 -8.19
N PHE A 114 23.57 -8.70 -7.15
CA PHE A 114 22.16 -8.60 -6.82
C PHE A 114 21.49 -7.56 -7.72
N SER A 115 20.30 -7.89 -8.22
CA SER A 115 19.44 -6.94 -8.91
C SER A 115 17.99 -7.40 -8.83
N ILE A 116 17.09 -6.48 -8.55
CA ILE A 116 15.66 -6.76 -8.60
C ILE A 116 15.17 -6.42 -10.01
N THR A 117 14.52 -7.39 -10.65
CA THR A 117 13.88 -7.19 -11.96
C THR A 117 12.37 -7.21 -11.77
N GLY A 118 11.68 -6.14 -12.17
CA GLY A 118 10.23 -6.03 -12.02
C GLY A 118 9.78 -4.70 -11.41
N PRO A 119 8.45 -4.50 -11.29
CA PRO A 119 7.87 -3.32 -10.67
C PRO A 119 8.21 -3.29 -9.17
N GLN A 120 8.63 -2.12 -8.70
CA GLN A 120 8.99 -1.84 -7.32
C GLN A 120 8.18 -0.66 -6.81
N HIS A 121 7.71 -0.81 -5.57
CA HIS A 121 7.03 0.22 -4.79
C HIS A 121 7.90 0.74 -3.63
N TYR A 122 9.11 0.18 -3.49
CA TYR A 122 10.04 0.45 -2.42
C TYR A 122 11.39 0.85 -3.00
N ARG A 123 12.10 1.71 -2.26
CA ARG A 123 13.51 2.02 -2.49
C ARG A 123 14.36 1.15 -1.57
N PHE A 124 15.31 0.45 -2.14
CA PHE A 124 16.22 -0.40 -1.39
C PHE A 124 17.56 0.30 -1.20
N ARG A 125 18.12 0.24 0.00
CA ARG A 125 19.49 0.69 0.28
C ARG A 125 20.16 -0.21 1.30
N TRP A 126 21.47 -0.39 1.11
CA TRP A 126 22.33 -0.98 2.11
C TRP A 126 22.95 0.12 2.98
N ILE A 127 22.93 -0.07 4.29
CA ILE A 127 23.56 0.82 5.26
C ILE A 127 24.54 0.00 6.08
N ARG A 128 25.83 0.25 5.88
CA ARG A 128 26.88 -0.28 6.74
C ARG A 128 26.89 0.49 8.05
N GLU A 129 26.77 -0.21 9.18
CA GLU A 129 26.86 0.36 10.54
C GLU A 129 28.28 0.18 11.11
N SER A 130 28.92 -0.96 10.81
CA SER A 130 30.31 -1.26 11.18
C SER A 130 30.96 -2.20 10.15
N GLU A 131 32.15 -2.75 10.41
CA GLU A 131 32.76 -3.76 9.52
C GLU A 131 32.01 -5.10 9.51
N THR A 132 31.25 -5.38 10.55
CA THR A 132 30.57 -6.66 10.76
C THR A 132 29.06 -6.51 10.90
N THR A 133 28.53 -5.29 10.94
CA THR A 133 27.10 -5.02 11.06
C THR A 133 26.60 -4.03 10.03
N GLY A 134 25.35 -4.21 9.62
CA GLY A 134 24.62 -3.25 8.84
C GLY A 134 23.17 -3.66 8.66
N LYS A 135 22.45 -2.94 7.80
CA LYS A 135 21.05 -3.24 7.50
C LYS A 135 20.67 -2.90 6.07
N VAL A 136 19.79 -3.71 5.52
CA VAL A 136 19.01 -3.38 4.33
C VAL A 136 17.78 -2.61 4.78
N VAL A 137 17.52 -1.48 4.14
CA VAL A 137 16.32 -0.68 4.35
C VAL A 137 15.53 -0.64 3.05
N ALA A 138 14.25 -0.99 3.12
CA ALA A 138 13.29 -0.84 2.03
C ALA A 138 12.22 0.19 2.45
N ASP A 139 12.25 1.36 1.81
CA ASP A 139 11.37 2.49 2.12
C ASP A 139 10.27 2.59 1.05
N GLY A 140 9.01 2.46 1.46
CA GLY A 140 7.82 2.54 0.62
C GLY A 140 7.07 3.85 0.83
N ASP A 141 6.73 4.53 -0.27
CA ASP A 141 5.96 5.77 -0.31
C ASP A 141 4.70 5.50 -1.15
N ALA A 142 3.63 5.12 -0.46
CA ALA A 142 2.36 4.71 -1.07
C ALA A 142 1.53 5.92 -1.51
N ASN A 143 1.69 7.06 -0.82
CA ASN A 143 0.96 8.29 -1.10
C ASN A 143 1.69 9.23 -2.08
N PHE A 144 2.97 8.95 -2.37
CA PHE A 144 3.87 9.67 -3.27
C PHE A 144 4.21 11.12 -2.85
N ASP A 145 4.20 11.40 -1.55
CA ASP A 145 4.55 12.71 -0.99
C ASP A 145 6.05 12.93 -0.78
N GLY A 146 6.87 11.87 -0.97
CA GLY A 146 8.31 11.87 -0.77
C GLY A 146 8.75 11.41 0.63
N THR A 147 7.80 11.11 1.51
CA THR A 147 8.02 10.57 2.85
C THR A 147 7.66 9.08 2.86
N PRO A 148 8.52 8.21 3.40
CA PRO A 148 8.17 6.80 3.52
C PRO A 148 6.98 6.58 4.48
N ASP A 149 5.88 6.02 3.97
CA ASP A 149 4.74 5.56 4.78
C ASP A 149 5.09 4.24 5.51
N THR A 150 5.95 3.41 4.90
CA THR A 150 6.37 2.11 5.43
C THR A 150 7.87 1.93 5.27
N SER A 151 8.53 1.40 6.30
CA SER A 151 9.95 1.04 6.23
C SER A 151 10.15 -0.39 6.72
N ILE A 152 10.91 -1.17 5.96
CA ILE A 152 11.28 -2.56 6.28
C ILE A 152 12.79 -2.57 6.50
N GLU A 153 13.22 -3.03 7.68
CA GLU A 153 14.63 -3.17 8.02
C GLU A 153 15.00 -4.64 8.19
N VAL A 154 16.06 -5.08 7.51
CA VAL A 154 16.67 -6.40 7.69
C VAL A 154 18.12 -6.21 8.12
N ARG A 155 18.47 -6.63 9.34
CA ARG A 155 19.83 -6.50 9.87
C ARG A 155 20.69 -7.67 9.41
N VAL A 156 21.95 -7.38 9.09
CA VAL A 156 22.99 -8.36 8.81
C VAL A 156 24.08 -8.21 9.87
N GLN A 157 24.45 -9.31 10.51
CA GLN A 157 25.52 -9.37 11.49
C GLN A 157 26.46 -10.53 11.17
N CYS A 158 27.75 -10.23 11.07
CA CYS A 158 28.80 -11.18 10.75
C CYS A 158 29.67 -11.46 11.96
N GLU A 159 29.77 -12.72 12.36
CA GLU A 159 30.62 -13.18 13.45
C GLU A 159 31.48 -14.35 12.96
N SER A 160 32.79 -14.26 13.19
CA SER A 160 33.75 -15.31 12.83
C SER A 160 33.67 -15.74 11.35
N GLY A 161 33.47 -14.78 10.45
CA GLY A 161 33.38 -15.03 9.00
C GLY A 161 32.07 -15.64 8.52
N LYS A 162 31.06 -15.81 9.40
CA LYS A 162 29.70 -16.20 9.02
C LYS A 162 28.76 -15.04 9.28
N CYS A 163 27.92 -14.73 8.30
CA CYS A 163 26.89 -13.71 8.44
C CYS A 163 25.53 -14.36 8.64
N ALA A 164 24.74 -13.80 9.55
CA ALA A 164 23.35 -14.14 9.77
C ALA A 164 22.50 -12.88 9.58
N ASP A 165 21.38 -13.04 8.89
CA ASP A 165 20.33 -12.04 8.85
C ASP A 165 19.38 -12.20 10.05
N GLN A 166 18.89 -11.09 10.57
CA GLN A 166 17.83 -11.08 11.57
C GLN A 166 16.46 -11.02 10.90
N PRO A 167 15.40 -11.54 11.55
CA PRO A 167 14.05 -11.45 11.00
C PRO A 167 13.71 -9.99 10.64
N PRO A 168 13.03 -9.75 9.51
CA PRO A 168 12.67 -8.41 9.06
C PRO A 168 11.82 -7.70 10.10
N LYS A 169 12.18 -6.45 10.39
CA LYS A 169 11.38 -5.54 11.22
C LYS A 169 10.62 -4.59 10.30
N VAL A 170 9.29 -4.70 10.29
CA VAL A 170 8.40 -3.78 9.55
C VAL A 170 7.95 -2.67 10.49
N THR A 171 8.06 -1.41 10.04
CA THR A 171 7.60 -0.22 10.75
C THR A 171 6.66 0.58 9.84
N SER A 172 5.46 0.89 10.34
CA SER A 172 4.46 1.72 9.65
C SER A 172 4.45 3.11 10.28
N HIS A 173 4.39 4.15 9.44
CA HIS A 173 4.35 5.56 9.86
C HIS A 173 2.99 6.25 9.59
N LEU A 174 1.99 5.46 9.18
CA LEU A 174 0.61 5.90 8.93
C LEU A 174 -0.14 6.32 10.19
#